data_AF-A0A2V7XE36-F1
#
_entry.id   AF-A0A2V7XE36-F1
#
_cell.length_a   1.000
_cell.length_b   1.000
_cell.length_c   1.000
_cell.angle_alpha   90.00
_cell.angle_beta   90.00
_cell.angle_gamma   90.00
#
_symmetry.space_group_name_H-M   'P 1'
#
loop_
_entity.id
_entity.type
_entity.pdbx_description
1 polymer ?
#
loop_
_entity_poly.entity_id
_entity_poly.type
_entity_poly.pdbx_seq_one_letter_code
_entity_poly.pdbx_strand_id
1 'polypeptide(L)'
;MLAQGMRRDLEHRAQLLGESLASNVERDMERSNPGILRRTVQQFANREHLAGLAVYDPQGKTLAVASNLQPLIESAPAVVLQSLKEQREISGFVRIGIASLHIYAVPLRKGEEVTGSLAIVHDSGYIKGESLRIWRETFLSALAHVFIIVLLTLVIVRWSIAGPIARTAHWMKALRTGRAVARIKAHDLDLFRPLAREVATFAESLHTARSAAELEARLRESGESTWTADRLAVHIRARLEDSRLFVVSNREPYIHLRRGKSIEVSQPASGLVTALEPVLQACGGTWVAHGSGDGDIDAVDVHDRLPVPPDDPHYTLRRIWLSKEEEQGYYYGFSNEGLWPLCHIAHTRPLFRADDWKHYQ
;
A
#
# COMPACT_ATOMS: atom_id res chain seq x y z
N MET A 1 -38.04 18.62 7.85
CA MET A 1 -38.50 18.69 6.44
C MET A 1 -39.68 17.74 6.17
N LEU A 2 -39.60 16.44 6.45
CA LEU A 2 -40.69 15.47 6.19
C LEU A 2 -42.05 15.83 6.83
N ALA A 3 -42.07 16.25 8.11
CA ALA A 3 -43.30 16.63 8.79
C ALA A 3 -44.00 17.88 8.19
N GLN A 4 -43.23 18.82 7.60
CA GLN A 4 -43.80 19.98 6.90
C GLN A 4 -44.36 19.58 5.53
N GLY A 5 -43.72 18.61 4.85
CA GLY A 5 -44.23 18.05 3.60
C GLY A 5 -45.56 17.33 3.78
N MET A 6 -45.67 16.48 4.81
CA MET A 6 -46.92 15.75 5.11
C MET A 6 -48.07 16.68 5.50
N ARG A 7 -47.79 17.80 6.19
CA ARG A 7 -48.82 18.81 6.51
C ARG A 7 -49.36 19.50 5.25
N ARG A 8 -48.48 19.91 4.33
CA ARG A 8 -48.88 20.54 3.07
C ARG A 8 -49.67 19.59 2.18
N ASP A 9 -49.26 18.32 2.10
CA ASP A 9 -50.00 17.31 1.35
C ASP A 9 -51.40 17.08 1.93
N LEU A 10 -51.53 17.03 3.27
CA LEU A 10 -52.82 16.91 3.94
C LEU A 10 -53.73 18.14 3.71
N GLU A 11 -53.18 19.36 3.78
CA GLU A 11 -53.90 20.60 3.49
C GLU A 11 -54.43 20.61 2.04
N HIS A 12 -53.58 20.28 1.08
CA HIS A 12 -53.95 20.26 -0.34
C HIS A 12 -55.03 19.20 -0.64
N ARG A 13 -54.94 18.00 -0.04
CA ARG A 13 -55.96 16.96 -0.18
C ARG A 13 -57.29 17.40 0.45
N ALA A 14 -57.26 18.05 1.61
CA ALA A 14 -58.45 18.54 2.26
C ALA A 14 -59.15 19.65 1.45
N GLN A 15 -58.39 20.53 0.81
CA GLN A 15 -58.91 21.55 -0.09
C GLN A 15 -59.63 20.93 -1.31
N LEU A 16 -58.97 20.00 -2.01
CA LEU A 16 -59.56 19.33 -3.17
C LEU A 16 -60.86 18.58 -2.83
N LEU A 17 -60.90 17.93 -1.67
CA LEU A 17 -62.12 17.27 -1.17
C LEU A 17 -63.19 18.30 -0.79
N GLY A 18 -62.81 19.44 -0.21
CA GLY A 18 -63.68 20.57 0.11
C GLY A 18 -64.41 21.09 -1.11
N GLU A 19 -63.66 21.44 -2.14
CA GLU A 19 -64.20 21.96 -3.40
C GLU A 19 -65.14 20.95 -4.07
N SER A 20 -64.78 19.66 -4.10
CA SER A 20 -65.60 18.63 -4.73
C SER A 20 -66.90 18.31 -3.95
N LEU A 21 -66.87 18.39 -2.62
CA LEU A 21 -68.00 18.00 -1.77
C LEU A 21 -68.93 19.17 -1.44
N ALA A 22 -68.44 20.41 -1.37
CA ALA A 22 -69.24 21.58 -1.03
C ALA A 22 -70.47 21.70 -1.94
N SER A 23 -70.30 21.64 -3.25
CA SER A 23 -71.41 21.73 -4.21
C SER A 23 -72.41 20.56 -4.14
N ASN A 24 -71.99 19.39 -3.64
CA ASN A 24 -72.89 18.26 -3.42
C ASN A 24 -73.71 18.47 -2.14
N VAL A 25 -73.05 18.94 -1.09
CA VAL A 25 -73.67 19.20 0.22
C VAL A 25 -74.63 20.39 0.15
N GLU A 26 -74.31 21.44 -0.58
CA GLU A 26 -75.21 22.58 -0.84
C GLU A 26 -76.51 22.13 -1.50
N ARG A 27 -76.42 21.29 -2.54
CA ARG A 27 -77.60 20.71 -3.22
C ARG A 27 -78.43 19.81 -2.31
N ASP A 28 -77.79 19.05 -1.44
CA ASP A 28 -78.47 18.19 -0.46
C ASP A 28 -79.17 19.02 0.64
N MET A 29 -78.59 20.15 1.04
CA MET A 29 -79.19 21.10 1.98
C MET A 29 -80.40 21.82 1.40
N GLU A 30 -80.38 22.19 0.11
CA GLU A 30 -81.52 22.84 -0.57
C GLU A 30 -82.78 21.96 -0.63
N ARG A 31 -82.60 20.64 -0.68
CA ARG A 31 -83.69 19.66 -0.73
C ARG A 31 -84.36 19.42 0.63
N SER A 32 -83.89 20.07 1.70
CA SER A 32 -84.43 20.00 3.08
C SER A 32 -84.66 18.58 3.60
N ASN A 33 -83.86 17.60 3.15
CA ASN A 33 -83.99 16.21 3.58
C ASN A 33 -82.79 15.79 4.46
N PRO A 34 -82.93 15.84 5.80
CA PRO A 34 -81.82 15.53 6.72
C PRO A 34 -81.32 14.09 6.61
N GLY A 35 -82.11 13.17 6.04
CA GLY A 35 -81.70 11.78 5.80
C GLY A 35 -80.66 11.63 4.69
N ILE A 36 -80.71 12.48 3.66
CA ILE A 36 -79.75 12.44 2.53
C ILE A 36 -78.39 12.98 2.99
N LEU A 37 -78.40 14.13 3.67
CA LEU A 37 -77.20 14.77 4.21
C LEU A 37 -76.41 13.84 5.15
N ARG A 38 -77.10 13.11 6.04
CA ARG A 38 -76.46 12.12 6.92
C ARG A 38 -75.86 10.95 6.14
N ARG A 39 -76.50 10.48 5.06
CA ARG A 39 -75.90 9.42 4.21
C ARG A 39 -74.66 9.92 3.47
N THR A 40 -74.71 11.13 2.90
CA THR A 40 -73.56 11.74 2.21
C THR A 40 -72.38 11.85 3.18
N VAL A 41 -72.59 12.42 4.37
CA VAL A 41 -71.55 12.53 5.40
C VAL A 41 -71.01 11.17 5.85
N GLN A 42 -71.87 10.16 5.97
CA GLN A 42 -71.47 8.82 6.41
C GLN A 42 -70.74 8.02 5.31
N GLN A 43 -71.05 8.23 4.03
CA GLN A 43 -70.42 7.52 2.91
C GLN A 43 -68.92 7.84 2.77
N PHE A 44 -68.53 9.05 3.18
CA PHE A 44 -67.14 9.50 3.18
C PHE A 44 -66.45 9.29 4.54
N ALA A 45 -67.15 8.77 5.54
CA ALA A 45 -66.51 8.36 6.78
C ALA A 45 -65.58 7.15 6.52
N ASN A 46 -64.38 7.18 7.09
CA ASN A 46 -63.45 6.04 7.14
C ASN A 46 -62.72 5.68 5.82
N ARG A 47 -62.46 6.66 4.95
CA ARG A 47 -61.52 6.51 3.81
C ARG A 47 -60.14 7.03 4.21
N GLU A 48 -59.05 6.41 3.72
CA GLU A 48 -57.64 6.68 4.06
C GLU A 48 -57.37 8.03 4.76
N HIS A 49 -57.11 7.98 6.08
CA HIS A 49 -56.79 9.13 6.96
C HIS A 49 -57.86 10.23 7.11
N LEU A 50 -59.03 10.11 6.48
CA LEU A 50 -60.20 10.96 6.69
C LEU A 50 -60.99 10.45 7.89
N ALA A 51 -60.91 11.18 9.00
CA ALA A 51 -61.67 10.91 10.21
C ALA A 51 -63.17 11.16 10.00
N GLY A 52 -63.58 12.00 9.06
CA GLY A 52 -64.97 12.09 8.61
C GLY A 52 -65.39 13.51 8.21
N LEU A 53 -66.69 13.68 7.95
CA LEU A 53 -67.29 14.96 7.59
C LEU A 53 -68.28 15.43 8.67
N ALA A 54 -68.44 16.74 8.79
CA ALA A 54 -69.47 17.35 9.62
C ALA A 54 -70.02 18.61 8.95
N VAL A 55 -71.33 18.83 9.03
CA VAL A 55 -72.04 19.97 8.47
C VAL A 55 -72.69 20.73 9.60
N TYR A 56 -72.49 22.04 9.63
CA TYR A 56 -72.98 22.94 10.66
C TYR A 56 -73.90 24.00 10.05
N ASP A 57 -74.87 24.46 10.83
CA ASP A 57 -75.72 25.60 10.49
C ASP A 57 -74.97 26.93 10.70
N PRO A 58 -75.54 28.09 10.30
CA PRO A 58 -74.91 29.40 10.47
C PRO A 58 -74.66 29.78 11.94
N GLN A 59 -75.36 29.14 12.87
CA GLN A 59 -75.21 29.32 14.32
C GLN A 59 -74.16 28.38 14.93
N GLY A 60 -73.54 27.49 14.14
CA GLY A 60 -72.54 26.53 14.59
C GLY A 60 -73.11 25.25 15.23
N LYS A 61 -74.41 24.98 15.07
CA LYS A 61 -75.03 23.73 15.49
C LYS A 61 -74.87 22.65 14.42
N THR A 62 -74.60 21.42 14.85
CA THR A 62 -74.42 20.28 13.94
C THR A 62 -75.73 19.89 13.24
N LEU A 63 -75.74 19.95 11.91
CA LEU A 63 -76.83 19.45 11.05
C LEU A 63 -76.64 17.96 10.70
N ALA A 64 -75.41 17.57 10.39
CA ALA A 64 -75.04 16.18 10.14
C ALA A 64 -73.57 15.95 10.53
N VAL A 65 -73.27 14.84 11.18
CA VAL A 65 -71.90 14.48 11.57
C VAL A 65 -71.71 12.98 11.35
N ALA A 66 -70.53 12.60 10.87
CA ALA A 66 -70.17 11.19 10.72
C ALA A 66 -70.14 10.51 12.09
N SER A 67 -70.63 9.28 12.18
CA SER A 67 -70.82 8.60 13.48
C SER A 67 -69.52 8.44 14.30
N ASN A 68 -68.37 8.39 13.63
CA ASN A 68 -67.05 8.29 14.26
C ASN A 68 -66.50 9.63 14.79
N LEU A 69 -67.05 10.76 14.35
CA LEU A 69 -66.69 12.09 14.85
C LEU A 69 -67.61 12.59 15.97
N GLN A 70 -68.80 12.00 16.09
CA GLN A 70 -69.80 12.38 17.08
C GLN A 70 -69.32 12.33 18.55
N PRO A 71 -68.46 11.38 18.98
CA PRO A 71 -67.90 11.37 20.35
C PRO A 71 -66.81 12.42 20.58
N LEU A 72 -66.21 12.95 19.50
CA LEU A 72 -65.09 13.88 19.57
C LEU A 72 -65.54 15.33 19.41
N ILE A 73 -66.62 15.58 18.68
CA ILE A 73 -67.07 16.93 18.34
C ILE A 73 -68.49 17.14 18.85
N GLU A 74 -68.60 17.52 20.12
CA GLU A 74 -69.88 17.88 20.77
C GLU A 74 -70.37 19.27 20.35
N SER A 75 -69.45 20.18 20.01
CA SER A 75 -69.72 21.56 19.58
C SER A 75 -68.85 21.96 18.38
N ALA A 76 -69.27 22.93 17.58
CA ALA A 76 -68.50 23.42 16.43
C ALA A 76 -67.07 23.81 16.84
N PRO A 77 -66.03 23.20 16.21
CA PRO A 77 -64.65 23.57 16.45
C PRO A 77 -64.38 25.04 16.08
N ALA A 78 -63.40 25.67 16.74
CA ALA A 78 -63.05 27.08 16.51
C ALA A 78 -62.77 27.42 15.03
N VAL A 79 -62.16 26.48 14.30
CA VAL A 79 -61.88 26.62 12.85
C VAL A 79 -63.16 26.78 12.03
N VAL A 80 -64.23 26.06 12.38
CA VAL A 80 -65.54 26.14 11.72
C VAL A 80 -66.23 27.45 12.05
N LEU A 81 -66.22 27.86 13.32
CA LEU A 81 -66.79 29.14 13.75
C LEU A 81 -66.08 30.33 13.09
N GLN A 82 -64.76 30.23 12.94
CA GLN A 82 -63.98 31.25 12.25
C GLN A 82 -64.32 31.30 10.75
N SER A 83 -64.51 30.14 10.11
CA SER A 83 -64.91 30.06 8.69
C SER A 83 -66.29 30.68 8.46
N LEU A 84 -67.25 30.41 9.35
CA LEU A 84 -68.59 31.01 9.31
C LEU A 84 -68.55 32.53 9.49
N LYS A 85 -67.71 33.03 10.41
CA LYS A 85 -67.57 34.47 10.68
C LYS A 85 -66.87 35.24 9.56
N GLU A 86 -65.79 34.68 9.02
CA GLU A 86 -64.97 35.31 7.99
C GLU A 86 -65.45 35.00 6.56
N GLN A 87 -66.44 34.11 6.42
CA GLN A 87 -67.04 33.65 5.15
C GLN A 87 -66.01 33.13 4.12
N ARG A 88 -64.90 32.57 4.61
CA ARG A 88 -63.81 32.02 3.81
C ARG A 88 -63.44 30.61 4.26
N GLU A 89 -62.70 29.92 3.40
CA GLU A 89 -62.13 28.63 3.70
C GLU A 89 -61.02 28.78 4.75
N ILE A 90 -61.07 27.98 5.81
CA ILE A 90 -60.08 28.02 6.89
C ILE A 90 -59.60 26.60 7.18
N SER A 91 -58.29 26.44 7.24
CA SER A 91 -57.63 25.21 7.63
C SER A 91 -56.94 25.36 8.98
N GLY A 92 -56.99 24.32 9.81
CA GLY A 92 -56.30 24.34 11.10
C GLY A 92 -56.05 22.96 11.69
N PHE A 93 -54.91 22.82 12.37
CA PHE A 93 -54.61 21.65 13.19
C PHE A 93 -55.09 21.92 14.62
N VAL A 94 -56.07 21.13 15.08
CA VAL A 94 -56.69 21.25 16.39
C VAL A 94 -56.45 19.97 17.18
N ARG A 95 -56.25 20.11 18.49
CA ARG A 95 -56.20 18.96 19.39
C ARG A 95 -57.50 18.90 20.19
N ILE A 96 -58.23 17.81 20.04
CA ILE A 96 -59.48 17.57 20.76
C ILE A 96 -59.29 16.32 21.62
N GLY A 97 -59.19 16.53 22.93
CA GLY A 97 -58.77 15.48 23.87
C GLY A 97 -57.38 14.91 23.53
N ILE A 98 -57.32 13.61 23.28
CA ILE A 98 -56.09 12.89 22.88
C ILE A 98 -55.87 12.87 21.37
N ALA A 99 -56.89 13.18 20.57
CA ALA A 99 -56.81 13.15 19.11
C ALA A 99 -56.19 14.44 18.56
N SER A 100 -55.25 14.30 17.63
CA SER A 100 -54.71 15.43 16.85
C SER A 100 -55.39 15.43 15.50
N LEU A 101 -56.24 16.41 15.23
CA LEU A 101 -57.08 16.46 14.04
C LEU A 101 -56.69 17.65 13.17
N HIS A 102 -56.78 17.45 11.85
CA HIS A 102 -56.73 18.53 10.88
C HIS A 102 -58.15 18.81 10.40
N ILE A 103 -58.62 20.04 10.55
CA ILE A 103 -59.97 20.45 10.19
C ILE A 103 -59.87 21.49 9.09
N TYR A 104 -60.51 21.18 7.96
CA TYR A 104 -60.71 22.11 6.85
C TYR A 104 -62.18 22.51 6.81
N ALA A 105 -62.47 23.78 7.04
CA ALA A 105 -63.82 24.31 7.06
C ALA A 105 -64.09 25.13 5.79
N VAL A 106 -65.12 24.73 5.06
CA VAL A 106 -65.60 25.38 3.84
C VAL A 106 -66.97 25.99 4.12
N PRO A 107 -67.20 27.29 3.89
CA PRO A 107 -68.51 27.90 4.04
C PRO A 107 -69.44 27.43 2.90
N LEU A 108 -70.64 26.97 3.25
CA LEU A 108 -71.66 26.52 2.30
C LEU A 108 -72.62 27.68 1.98
N ARG A 109 -72.90 27.90 0.70
CA ARG A 109 -73.68 29.06 0.23
C ARG A 109 -74.94 28.63 -0.51
N LYS A 110 -75.98 29.46 -0.40
CA LYS A 110 -77.19 29.39 -1.21
C LYS A 110 -77.42 30.75 -1.84
N GLY A 111 -77.02 30.91 -3.09
CA GLY A 111 -76.93 32.24 -3.71
C GLY A 111 -75.82 33.07 -3.05
N GLU A 112 -76.16 34.25 -2.52
CA GLU A 112 -75.21 35.13 -1.82
C GLU A 112 -75.15 34.92 -0.29
N GLU A 113 -76.05 34.11 0.29
CA GLU A 113 -76.10 33.88 1.73
C GLU A 113 -75.36 32.60 2.14
N VAL A 114 -74.58 32.68 3.23
CA VAL A 114 -73.93 31.52 3.85
C VAL A 114 -74.95 30.77 4.70
N THR A 115 -75.28 29.55 4.30
CA THR A 115 -76.30 28.71 4.95
C THR A 115 -75.71 27.67 5.91
N GLY A 116 -74.38 27.56 5.97
CA GLY A 116 -73.70 26.67 6.90
C GLY A 116 -72.21 26.54 6.62
N SER A 117 -71.57 25.54 7.22
CA SER A 117 -70.18 25.19 6.93
C SER A 117 -69.98 23.67 6.92
N LEU A 118 -69.23 23.19 5.93
CA LEU A 118 -68.74 21.83 5.83
C LEU A 118 -67.35 21.75 6.45
N ALA A 119 -67.20 20.95 7.49
CA ALA A 119 -65.92 20.60 8.09
C ALA A 119 -65.47 19.22 7.61
N ILE A 120 -64.27 19.18 7.04
CA ILE A 120 -63.57 17.97 6.64
C ILE A 120 -62.50 17.69 7.69
N VAL A 121 -62.63 16.57 8.38
CA VAL A 121 -61.77 16.22 9.52
C VAL A 121 -60.87 15.05 9.14
N HIS A 122 -59.55 15.27 9.20
CA HIS A 122 -58.53 14.23 9.00
C HIS A 122 -57.82 13.91 10.31
N ASP A 123 -57.43 12.65 10.49
CA ASP A 123 -56.56 12.27 11.60
C ASP A 123 -55.12 12.69 11.27
N SER A 124 -54.54 13.54 12.10
CA SER A 124 -53.15 14.02 11.97
C SER A 124 -52.21 13.41 13.02
N GLY A 125 -52.70 12.45 13.82
CA GLY A 125 -51.93 11.74 14.84
C GLY A 125 -50.69 11.05 14.26
N TYR A 126 -50.78 10.51 13.05
CA TYR A 126 -49.67 9.85 12.35
C TYR A 126 -48.50 10.81 12.04
N ILE A 127 -48.77 12.12 11.86
CA ILE A 127 -47.74 13.12 11.55
C ILE A 127 -46.75 13.31 12.71
N LYS A 128 -47.17 13.01 13.95
CA LYS A 128 -46.32 13.11 15.16
C LYS A 128 -46.02 11.78 15.85
N GLY A 129 -46.92 10.79 15.78
CA GLY A 129 -46.85 9.55 16.57
C GLY A 129 -45.99 8.42 16.00
N GLU A 130 -45.96 8.23 14.67
CA GLU A 130 -45.29 7.07 14.05
C GLU A 130 -43.76 7.24 13.95
N SER A 131 -43.31 8.49 13.88
CA SER A 131 -41.91 8.87 13.63
C SER A 131 -40.95 8.26 14.67
N LEU A 132 -41.29 8.31 15.95
CA LEU A 132 -40.35 7.92 17.01
C LEU A 132 -40.06 6.42 17.06
N ARG A 133 -41.05 5.57 16.74
CA ARG A 133 -40.86 4.11 16.77
C ARG A 133 -40.02 3.64 15.57
N ILE A 134 -40.31 4.15 14.38
CA ILE A 134 -39.53 3.87 13.17
C ILE A 134 -38.10 4.39 13.34
N TRP A 135 -37.92 5.59 13.89
CA TRP A 135 -36.59 6.12 14.20
C TRP A 135 -35.86 5.28 15.25
N ARG A 136 -36.53 4.79 16.28
CA ARG A 136 -35.90 3.95 17.31
C ARG A 136 -35.41 2.63 16.74
N GLU A 137 -36.23 1.93 15.95
CA GLU A 137 -35.86 0.65 15.33
C GLU A 137 -34.73 0.83 14.29
N THR A 138 -34.83 1.87 13.46
CA THR A 138 -33.79 2.19 12.45
C THR A 138 -32.47 2.57 13.13
N PHE A 139 -32.52 3.37 14.20
CA PHE A 139 -31.35 3.80 14.94
C PHE A 139 -30.67 2.65 15.69
N LEU A 140 -31.45 1.78 16.36
CA LEU A 140 -30.93 0.58 17.03
C LEU A 140 -30.25 -0.37 16.05
N SER A 141 -30.87 -0.58 14.88
CA SER A 141 -30.27 -1.39 13.83
C SER A 141 -28.97 -0.78 13.32
N ALA A 142 -28.94 0.53 13.03
CA ALA A 142 -27.74 1.22 12.58
C ALA A 142 -26.61 1.15 13.63
N LEU A 143 -26.94 1.34 14.91
CA LEU A 143 -25.98 1.22 16.02
C LEU A 143 -25.38 -0.19 16.09
N ALA A 144 -26.20 -1.23 15.92
CA ALA A 144 -25.72 -2.61 15.92
C ALA A 144 -24.76 -2.87 14.74
N HIS A 145 -25.04 -2.36 13.54
CA HIS A 145 -24.15 -2.49 12.38
C HIS A 145 -22.79 -1.81 12.64
N VAL A 146 -22.80 -0.58 13.17
CA VAL A 146 -21.56 0.14 13.51
C VAL A 146 -20.76 -0.64 14.56
N PHE A 147 -21.43 -1.15 15.60
CA PHE A 147 -20.78 -1.94 16.64
C PHE A 147 -20.13 -3.21 16.08
N ILE A 148 -20.82 -3.94 15.20
CA ILE A 148 -20.28 -5.14 14.54
C ILE A 148 -19.06 -4.79 13.70
N ILE A 149 -19.11 -3.72 12.90
CA ILE A 149 -17.98 -3.29 12.07
C ILE A 149 -16.77 -2.93 12.93
N VAL A 150 -16.97 -2.17 14.02
CA VAL A 150 -15.90 -1.81 14.96
C VAL A 150 -15.31 -3.05 15.64
N LEU A 151 -16.15 -4.00 16.04
CA LEU A 151 -15.68 -5.26 16.64
C LEU A 151 -14.87 -6.08 15.63
N LEU A 152 -15.36 -6.22 14.39
CA LEU A 152 -14.70 -6.96 13.33
C LEU A 152 -13.36 -6.33 12.96
N THR A 153 -13.31 -5.00 12.84
CA THR A 153 -12.06 -4.26 12.59
C THR A 153 -11.07 -4.41 13.75
N LEU A 154 -11.52 -4.36 15.00
CA LEU A 154 -10.66 -4.63 16.16
C LEU A 154 -10.10 -6.06 16.15
N VAL A 155 -10.93 -7.06 15.84
CA VAL A 155 -10.48 -8.46 15.74
C VAL A 155 -9.48 -8.63 14.60
N ILE A 156 -9.76 -8.08 13.41
CA ILE A 156 -8.84 -8.10 12.26
C ILE A 156 -7.53 -7.41 12.62
N VAL A 157 -7.54 -6.21 13.19
CA VAL A 157 -6.31 -5.50 13.58
C VAL A 157 -5.54 -6.30 14.63
N ARG A 158 -6.22 -6.87 15.63
CA ARG A 158 -5.58 -7.61 16.71
C ARG A 158 -5.01 -8.95 16.26
N TRP A 159 -5.63 -9.65 15.31
CA TRP A 159 -5.12 -10.92 14.78
C TRP A 159 -4.17 -10.76 13.58
N SER A 160 -4.43 -9.79 12.70
CA SER A 160 -3.64 -9.55 11.48
C SER A 160 -2.36 -8.76 11.76
N ILE A 161 -2.37 -7.80 12.71
CA ILE A 161 -1.26 -6.86 12.90
C ILE A 161 -0.49 -7.12 14.21
N ALA A 162 -1.19 -7.27 15.34
CA ALA A 162 -0.51 -7.37 16.63
C ALA A 162 0.33 -8.66 16.79
N GLY A 163 -0.15 -9.79 16.23
CA GLY A 163 0.57 -11.06 16.25
C GLY A 163 1.88 -11.03 15.45
N PRO A 164 1.88 -10.56 14.19
CA PRO A 164 3.11 -10.42 13.41
C PRO A 164 4.08 -9.37 13.97
N ILE A 165 3.61 -8.22 14.46
CA ILE A 165 4.49 -7.16 15.01
C ILE A 165 5.21 -7.62 16.29
N ALA A 166 4.52 -8.31 17.19
CA ALA A 166 5.16 -8.85 18.40
C ALA A 166 6.23 -9.91 18.07
N ARG A 167 6.04 -10.64 16.96
CA ARG A 167 6.98 -11.66 16.46
C ARG A 167 8.16 -11.05 15.71
N THR A 168 7.96 -10.01 14.89
CA THR A 168 9.06 -9.25 14.26
C THR A 168 9.89 -8.47 15.29
N ALA A 169 9.28 -7.95 16.36
CA ALA A 169 10.00 -7.33 17.46
C ALA A 169 10.88 -8.33 18.22
N HIS A 170 10.37 -9.55 18.46
CA HIS A 170 11.19 -10.65 19.01
C HIS A 170 12.32 -11.05 18.08
N TRP A 171 12.07 -11.09 16.77
CA TRP A 171 13.08 -11.39 15.76
C TRP A 171 14.17 -10.31 15.70
N MET A 172 13.82 -9.02 15.72
CA MET A 172 14.80 -7.93 15.82
C MET A 172 15.62 -8.00 17.11
N LYS A 173 15.00 -8.36 18.24
CA LYS A 173 15.70 -8.54 19.52
C LYS A 173 16.65 -9.76 19.48
N ALA A 174 16.27 -10.83 18.80
CA ALA A 174 17.13 -12.00 18.58
C ALA A 174 18.32 -11.70 17.65
N LEU A 175 18.09 -10.94 16.57
CA LEU A 175 19.15 -10.44 15.68
C LEU A 175 20.14 -9.53 16.43
N ARG A 176 19.64 -8.65 17.30
CA ARG A 176 20.49 -7.76 18.13
C ARG A 176 21.35 -8.52 19.15
N THR A 177 20.96 -9.73 19.53
CA THR A 177 21.66 -10.53 20.56
C THR A 177 22.53 -11.65 19.99
N GLY A 178 22.66 -11.74 18.65
CA GLY A 178 23.52 -12.72 17.98
C GLY A 178 23.10 -14.18 18.16
N ARG A 179 21.93 -14.44 18.76
CA ARG A 179 21.42 -15.78 19.02
C ARG A 179 20.42 -16.18 17.93
N ALA A 180 20.94 -16.92 16.97
CA ALA A 180 20.23 -17.87 16.12
C ALA A 180 19.36 -17.32 14.97
N VAL A 181 19.95 -17.34 13.78
CA VAL A 181 19.29 -17.48 12.46
C VAL A 181 18.65 -18.88 12.30
N ALA A 182 18.83 -19.80 13.24
CA ALA A 182 18.65 -21.23 13.01
C ALA A 182 17.21 -21.80 13.11
N ARG A 183 16.14 -21.02 13.34
CA ARG A 183 14.80 -21.64 13.42
C ARG A 183 13.63 -20.69 13.20
N ILE A 184 13.47 -20.19 11.97
CA ILE A 184 12.17 -19.64 11.54
C ILE A 184 11.55 -20.66 10.59
N LYS A 185 10.54 -21.41 11.07
CA LYS A 185 9.82 -22.38 10.24
C LYS A 185 9.05 -21.63 9.14
N ALA A 186 9.21 -22.08 7.90
CA ALA A 186 8.70 -21.47 6.67
C ALA A 186 7.15 -21.36 6.55
N HIS A 187 6.39 -21.69 7.60
CA HIS A 187 4.92 -21.67 7.58
C HIS A 187 4.30 -20.40 8.19
N ASP A 188 5.11 -19.51 8.79
CA ASP A 188 4.62 -18.31 9.51
C ASP A 188 4.59 -17.01 8.67
N LEU A 189 4.95 -17.07 7.38
CA LEU A 189 5.22 -15.86 6.55
C LEU A 189 4.57 -15.86 5.16
N ASP A 190 3.52 -16.66 4.92
CA ASP A 190 2.93 -16.74 3.58
C ASP A 190 2.36 -15.42 3.05
N LEU A 191 1.87 -14.53 3.94
CA LEU A 191 1.36 -13.21 3.54
C LEU A 191 2.46 -12.19 3.20
N PHE A 192 3.68 -12.38 3.71
CA PHE A 192 4.79 -11.43 3.57
C PHE A 192 6.00 -12.03 2.86
N ARG A 193 5.85 -13.17 2.15
CA ARG A 193 6.95 -13.83 1.43
C ARG A 193 7.87 -12.89 0.64
N PRO A 194 7.36 -11.90 -0.13
CA PRO A 194 8.23 -10.98 -0.86
C PRO A 194 9.08 -10.13 0.08
N LEU A 195 8.46 -9.53 1.10
CA LEU A 195 9.13 -8.72 2.12
C LEU A 195 10.08 -9.56 2.98
N ALA A 196 9.70 -10.79 3.33
CA ALA A 196 10.54 -11.70 4.09
C ALA A 196 11.79 -12.11 3.31
N ARG A 197 11.66 -12.30 1.98
CA ARG A 197 12.82 -12.54 1.10
C ARG A 197 13.70 -11.29 1.00
N GLU A 198 13.13 -10.13 0.74
CA GLU A 198 13.90 -8.88 0.64
C GLU A 198 14.62 -8.54 1.94
N VAL A 199 13.95 -8.70 3.09
CA VAL A 199 14.56 -8.45 4.39
C VAL A 199 15.54 -9.56 4.76
N ALA A 200 15.36 -10.81 4.32
CA ALA A 200 16.37 -11.86 4.48
C ALA A 200 17.63 -11.57 3.64
N THR A 201 17.46 -11.18 2.37
CA THR A 201 18.58 -10.74 1.53
C THR A 201 19.25 -9.49 2.08
N PHE A 202 18.48 -8.56 2.66
CA PHE A 202 19.02 -7.38 3.33
C PHE A 202 19.74 -7.75 4.62
N ALA A 203 19.22 -8.69 5.41
CA ALA A 203 19.87 -9.18 6.62
C ALA A 203 21.17 -9.93 6.28
N GLU A 204 21.18 -10.69 5.18
CA GLU A 204 22.36 -11.38 4.66
C GLU A 204 23.40 -10.40 4.10
N SER A 205 22.96 -9.37 3.35
CA SER A 205 23.83 -8.30 2.86
C SER A 205 24.36 -7.43 4.00
N LEU A 206 23.55 -7.16 5.03
CA LEU A 206 23.97 -6.42 6.22
C LEU A 206 24.87 -7.26 7.11
N HIS A 207 24.66 -8.58 7.19
CA HIS A 207 25.54 -9.49 7.92
C HIS A 207 26.90 -9.64 7.22
N THR A 208 26.92 -9.77 5.88
CA THR A 208 28.16 -9.77 5.09
C THR A 208 28.87 -8.42 5.18
N ALA A 209 28.17 -7.30 4.97
CA ALA A 209 28.75 -5.97 5.08
C ALA A 209 29.26 -5.67 6.50
N ARG A 210 28.53 -6.09 7.54
CA ARG A 210 28.95 -5.93 8.92
C ARG A 210 30.08 -6.88 9.30
N SER A 211 30.11 -8.11 8.80
CA SER A 211 31.23 -9.03 9.01
C SER A 211 32.49 -8.53 8.31
N ALA A 212 32.37 -7.96 7.11
CA ALA A 212 33.47 -7.34 6.38
C ALA A 212 33.96 -6.07 7.08
N ALA A 213 33.05 -5.23 7.58
CA ALA A 213 33.39 -4.03 8.35
C ALA A 213 33.95 -4.36 9.74
N GLU A 214 33.48 -5.40 10.42
CA GLU A 214 34.04 -5.91 11.68
C GLU A 214 35.41 -6.56 11.44
N LEU A 215 35.63 -7.23 10.30
CA LEU A 215 36.95 -7.71 9.88
C LEU A 215 37.89 -6.51 9.63
N GLU A 216 37.44 -5.52 8.86
CA GLU A 216 38.20 -4.30 8.56
C GLU A 216 38.52 -3.49 9.83
N ALA A 217 37.57 -3.38 10.76
CA ALA A 217 37.74 -2.68 12.04
C ALA A 217 38.65 -3.46 13.01
N ARG A 218 38.50 -4.78 13.14
CA ARG A 218 39.42 -5.62 13.94
C ARG A 218 40.84 -5.57 13.41
N LEU A 219 41.00 -5.59 12.09
CA LEU A 219 42.29 -5.47 11.43
C LEU A 219 42.90 -4.06 11.62
N ARG A 220 42.07 -3.00 11.70
CA ARG A 220 42.51 -1.64 12.04
C ARG A 220 42.88 -1.48 13.52
N GLU A 221 42.14 -2.09 14.45
CA GLU A 221 42.42 -2.03 15.90
C GLU A 221 43.64 -2.87 16.31
N SER A 222 43.90 -4.00 15.65
CA SER A 222 45.03 -4.88 15.95
C SER A 222 46.37 -4.35 15.41
N GLY A 223 46.61 -3.04 15.48
CA GLY A 223 47.82 -2.41 14.96
C GLY A 223 49.10 -3.04 15.51
N GLU A 224 49.67 -4.01 14.79
CA GLU A 224 51.05 -4.11 14.32
C GLU A 224 51.36 -5.49 13.66
N SER A 225 51.89 -5.42 12.43
CA SER A 225 52.85 -6.34 11.76
C SER A 225 52.44 -7.50 10.83
N THR A 226 51.22 -8.04 10.83
CA THR A 226 50.93 -9.17 9.92
C THR A 226 50.11 -8.76 8.70
N TRP A 227 50.77 -8.66 7.55
CA TRP A 227 50.12 -8.60 6.24
C TRP A 227 49.47 -9.96 5.94
N THR A 228 48.18 -9.93 5.60
CA THR A 228 47.44 -11.10 5.08
C THR A 228 47.05 -10.85 3.63
N ALA A 229 46.76 -11.92 2.87
CA ALA A 229 46.31 -11.83 1.48
C ALA A 229 45.09 -10.90 1.33
N ASP A 230 44.07 -11.05 2.18
CA ASP A 230 42.87 -10.21 2.15
C ASP A 230 43.16 -8.72 2.39
N ARG A 231 44.06 -8.39 3.33
CA ARG A 231 44.44 -7.00 3.60
C ARG A 231 45.18 -6.38 2.43
N LEU A 232 46.09 -7.15 1.82
CA LEU A 232 46.82 -6.73 0.64
C LEU A 232 45.86 -6.47 -0.53
N ALA A 233 44.90 -7.36 -0.74
CA ALA A 233 43.86 -7.21 -1.77
C ALA A 233 43.03 -5.94 -1.58
N VAL A 234 42.55 -5.69 -0.35
CA VAL A 234 41.79 -4.47 -0.03
C VAL A 234 42.66 -3.22 -0.21
N HIS A 235 43.92 -3.24 0.24
CA HIS A 235 44.83 -2.10 0.11
C HIS A 235 45.11 -1.76 -1.36
N ILE A 236 45.39 -2.77 -2.18
CA ILE A 236 45.69 -2.57 -3.60
C ILE A 236 44.45 -2.12 -4.37
N ARG A 237 43.26 -2.70 -4.11
CA ARG A 237 42.00 -2.22 -4.72
C ARG A 237 41.71 -0.77 -4.37
N ALA A 238 41.91 -0.37 -3.11
CA ALA A 238 41.74 1.02 -2.70
C ALA A 238 42.72 1.99 -3.39
N ARG A 239 43.91 1.51 -3.78
CA ARG A 239 44.92 2.29 -4.51
C ARG A 239 44.70 2.34 -6.02
N LEU A 240 44.18 1.26 -6.59
CA LEU A 240 43.94 1.13 -8.03
C LEU A 240 42.55 1.60 -8.46
N GLU A 241 41.61 1.74 -7.53
CA GLU A 241 40.20 2.06 -7.79
C GLU A 241 39.62 1.08 -8.84
N ASP A 242 39.14 1.58 -9.99
CA ASP A 242 38.62 0.77 -11.09
C ASP A 242 39.70 0.29 -12.07
N SER A 243 40.98 0.53 -11.79
CA SER A 243 42.10 0.17 -12.67
C SER A 243 42.51 -1.31 -12.52
N ARG A 244 42.95 -1.91 -13.63
CA ARG A 244 43.44 -3.29 -13.66
C ARG A 244 44.91 -3.38 -13.24
N LEU A 245 45.25 -4.38 -12.43
CA LEU A 245 46.63 -4.68 -12.05
C LEU A 245 47.34 -5.48 -13.14
N PHE A 246 48.46 -4.95 -13.61
CA PHE A 246 49.39 -5.63 -14.51
C PHE A 246 50.78 -5.70 -13.87
N VAL A 247 51.38 -6.87 -13.87
CA VAL A 247 52.79 -7.08 -13.50
C VAL A 247 53.53 -7.45 -14.77
N VAL A 248 54.63 -6.77 -15.08
CA VAL A 248 55.45 -7.06 -16.27
C VAL A 248 56.86 -7.37 -15.81
N SER A 249 57.35 -8.56 -16.15
CA SER A 249 58.71 -8.99 -15.81
C SER A 249 59.28 -9.91 -16.86
N ASN A 250 60.60 -9.97 -16.96
CA ASN A 250 61.25 -10.93 -17.85
C ASN A 250 60.92 -12.38 -17.49
N ARG A 251 61.02 -12.72 -16.21
CA ARG A 251 60.77 -14.08 -15.70
C ARG A 251 59.28 -14.32 -15.50
N GLU A 252 58.80 -15.47 -15.96
CA GLU A 252 57.46 -15.98 -15.70
C GLU A 252 57.39 -16.78 -14.39
N PRO A 253 56.21 -16.90 -13.77
CA PRO A 253 56.01 -17.67 -12.54
C PRO A 253 55.88 -19.19 -12.77
N TYR A 254 55.51 -19.62 -13.98
CA TYR A 254 55.31 -21.04 -14.32
C TYR A 254 55.88 -21.33 -15.70
N ILE A 255 56.72 -22.35 -15.81
CA ILE A 255 57.34 -22.79 -17.06
C ILE A 255 56.80 -24.17 -17.41
N HIS A 256 56.42 -24.37 -18.67
CA HIS A 256 56.00 -25.67 -19.20
C HIS A 256 57.15 -26.31 -19.96
N LEU A 257 57.56 -27.49 -19.49
CA LEU A 257 58.65 -28.25 -20.07
C LEU A 257 58.11 -29.51 -20.74
N ARG A 258 58.56 -29.77 -21.97
CA ARG A 258 58.17 -30.97 -22.70
C ARG A 258 58.96 -32.18 -22.21
N ARG A 259 58.26 -33.19 -21.70
CA ARG A 259 58.82 -34.50 -21.34
C ARG A 259 58.24 -35.58 -22.24
N GLY A 260 58.83 -35.76 -23.41
CA GLY A 260 58.34 -36.72 -24.40
C GLY A 260 56.95 -36.34 -24.91
N LYS A 261 55.92 -37.08 -24.47
CA LYS A 261 54.51 -36.83 -24.85
C LYS A 261 53.72 -36.02 -23.81
N SER A 262 54.28 -35.75 -22.63
CA SER A 262 53.63 -34.95 -21.58
C SER A 262 54.27 -33.56 -21.46
N ILE A 263 53.50 -32.62 -20.95
CA ILE A 263 53.96 -31.29 -20.55
C ILE A 263 53.97 -31.27 -19.02
N GLU A 264 55.11 -30.95 -18.44
CA GLU A 264 55.28 -30.79 -16.99
C GLU A 264 55.39 -29.31 -16.64
N VAL A 265 54.74 -28.89 -15.55
CA VAL A 265 54.84 -27.52 -15.03
C VAL A 265 55.96 -27.45 -14.01
N SER A 266 56.82 -26.46 -14.15
CA SER A 266 57.92 -26.16 -13.23
C SER A 266 57.85 -24.72 -12.76
N GLN A 267 57.95 -24.48 -11.45
CA GLN A 267 58.09 -23.13 -10.89
C GLN A 267 59.58 -22.76 -10.85
N PRO A 268 60.02 -21.67 -11.51
CA PRO A 268 61.42 -21.27 -11.49
C PRO A 268 61.82 -20.68 -10.13
N ALA A 269 63.05 -20.98 -9.69
CA ALA A 269 63.62 -20.37 -8.50
C ALA A 269 63.93 -18.88 -8.76
N SER A 270 62.99 -18.00 -8.43
CA SER A 270 63.10 -16.56 -8.67
C SER A 270 62.55 -15.77 -7.48
N GLY A 271 63.39 -14.96 -6.84
CA GLY A 271 62.96 -14.08 -5.74
C GLY A 271 61.92 -13.05 -6.18
N LEU A 272 61.93 -12.64 -7.45
CA LEU A 272 60.89 -11.79 -8.03
C LEU A 272 59.54 -12.53 -8.07
N VAL A 273 59.55 -13.80 -8.47
CA VAL A 273 58.33 -14.63 -8.49
C VAL A 273 57.79 -14.80 -7.08
N THR A 274 58.65 -15.21 -6.14
CA THR A 274 58.28 -15.38 -4.72
C THR A 274 57.71 -14.09 -4.10
N ALA A 275 58.22 -12.93 -4.49
CA ALA A 275 57.76 -11.65 -3.95
C ALA A 275 56.43 -11.16 -4.56
N LEU A 276 56.24 -11.32 -5.87
CA LEU A 276 55.10 -10.72 -6.59
C LEU A 276 53.93 -11.68 -6.79
N GLU A 277 54.17 -12.99 -6.83
CA GLU A 277 53.10 -13.98 -7.02
C GLU A 277 52.04 -13.92 -5.91
N PRO A 278 52.37 -13.82 -4.61
CA PRO A 278 51.36 -13.68 -3.56
C PRO A 278 50.48 -12.44 -3.73
N VAL A 279 51.02 -11.37 -4.33
CA VAL A 279 50.26 -10.14 -4.62
C VAL A 279 49.19 -10.40 -5.67
N LEU A 280 49.56 -11.06 -6.78
CA LEU A 280 48.62 -11.39 -7.86
C LEU A 280 47.63 -12.49 -7.46
N GLN A 281 48.04 -13.46 -6.64
CA GLN A 281 47.12 -14.46 -6.07
C GLN A 281 46.06 -13.81 -5.18
N ALA A 282 46.43 -12.80 -4.37
CA ALA A 282 45.49 -12.10 -3.50
C ALA A 282 44.59 -11.10 -4.26
N CYS A 283 45.16 -10.38 -5.23
CA CYS A 283 44.48 -9.25 -5.88
C CYS A 283 43.80 -9.62 -7.20
N GLY A 284 44.18 -10.74 -7.81
CA GLY A 284 43.96 -11.01 -9.23
C GLY A 284 44.80 -10.09 -10.12
N GLY A 285 44.65 -10.23 -11.44
CA GLY A 285 45.33 -9.38 -12.43
C GLY A 285 45.96 -10.16 -13.56
N THR A 286 46.85 -9.51 -14.30
CA THR A 286 47.59 -10.14 -15.41
C THR A 286 49.09 -9.99 -15.21
N TRP A 287 49.79 -11.13 -15.16
CA TRP A 287 51.24 -11.20 -15.24
C TRP A 287 51.65 -11.31 -16.70
N VAL A 288 52.50 -10.41 -17.20
CA VAL A 288 53.08 -10.47 -18.54
C VAL A 288 54.56 -10.84 -18.44
N ALA A 289 54.97 -11.93 -19.08
CA ALA A 289 56.35 -12.40 -19.05
C ALA A 289 56.78 -13.14 -20.32
N HIS A 290 58.09 -13.33 -20.52
CA HIS A 290 58.61 -14.14 -21.62
C HIS A 290 58.36 -15.63 -21.35
N GLY A 291 57.80 -16.35 -22.33
CA GLY A 291 57.64 -17.80 -22.30
C GLY A 291 58.95 -18.50 -22.66
N SER A 292 59.62 -19.07 -21.67
CA SER A 292 60.98 -19.61 -21.76
C SER A 292 61.04 -21.14 -21.90
N GLY A 293 59.94 -21.83 -21.67
CA GLY A 293 59.79 -23.27 -21.78
C GLY A 293 59.48 -23.77 -23.18
N ASP A 294 60.01 -24.94 -23.55
CA ASP A 294 59.78 -25.60 -24.84
C ASP A 294 58.36 -26.20 -24.99
N GLY A 295 57.58 -26.20 -23.91
CA GLY A 295 56.16 -26.55 -23.89
C GLY A 295 55.22 -25.35 -23.71
N ASP A 296 55.74 -24.13 -23.54
CA ASP A 296 54.91 -22.98 -23.15
C ASP A 296 53.91 -22.55 -24.21
N ILE A 297 54.29 -22.68 -25.49
CA ILE A 297 53.45 -22.31 -26.63
C ILE A 297 52.23 -23.25 -26.78
N ASP A 298 52.34 -24.49 -26.33
CA ASP A 298 51.26 -25.47 -26.36
C ASP A 298 50.27 -25.29 -25.19
N ALA A 299 50.66 -24.53 -24.17
CA ALA A 299 49.91 -24.38 -22.92
C ALA A 299 49.05 -23.10 -22.85
N VAL A 300 49.12 -22.24 -23.86
CA VAL A 300 48.40 -20.95 -23.90
C VAL A 300 47.17 -21.01 -24.81
N ASP A 301 46.24 -20.07 -24.60
CA ASP A 301 45.13 -19.81 -25.51
C ASP A 301 45.55 -19.01 -26.76
N VAL A 302 44.57 -18.70 -27.61
CA VAL A 302 44.75 -17.90 -28.85
C VAL A 302 45.24 -16.47 -28.63
N HIS A 303 45.30 -16.00 -27.38
CA HIS A 303 45.75 -14.68 -26.97
C HIS A 303 47.05 -14.71 -26.16
N ASP A 304 47.75 -15.85 -26.19
CA ASP A 304 48.97 -16.13 -25.45
C ASP A 304 48.76 -16.10 -23.92
N ARG A 305 47.58 -16.48 -23.44
CA ARG A 305 47.22 -16.43 -22.01
C ARG A 305 46.96 -17.81 -21.44
N LEU A 306 47.24 -17.97 -20.15
CA LEU A 306 46.76 -19.09 -19.36
C LEU A 306 46.35 -18.66 -17.94
N PRO A 307 45.32 -19.29 -17.36
CA PRO A 307 44.98 -19.12 -15.96
C PRO A 307 46.02 -19.82 -15.06
N VAL A 308 46.46 -19.15 -13.99
CA VAL A 308 47.47 -19.65 -13.04
C VAL A 308 47.11 -19.22 -11.60
N PRO A 309 47.59 -19.92 -10.55
CA PRO A 309 48.32 -21.20 -10.55
C PRO A 309 47.54 -22.37 -11.21
N PRO A 310 48.22 -23.44 -11.68
CA PRO A 310 47.57 -24.56 -12.39
C PRO A 310 46.46 -25.27 -11.61
N ASP A 311 46.63 -25.43 -10.28
CA ASP A 311 45.69 -26.19 -9.44
C ASP A 311 44.51 -25.35 -8.93
N ASP A 312 44.71 -24.05 -8.75
CA ASP A 312 43.72 -23.12 -8.22
C ASP A 312 43.90 -21.74 -8.87
N PRO A 313 43.29 -21.50 -10.04
CA PRO A 313 43.56 -20.29 -10.80
C PRO A 313 43.02 -19.00 -10.17
N HIS A 314 43.93 -18.07 -9.86
CA HIS A 314 43.61 -16.77 -9.25
C HIS A 314 43.94 -15.56 -10.14
N TYR A 315 44.86 -15.71 -11.10
CA TYR A 315 45.27 -14.64 -12.00
C TYR A 315 45.61 -15.17 -13.40
N THR A 316 45.85 -14.28 -14.35
CA THR A 316 46.20 -14.63 -15.74
C THR A 316 47.69 -14.43 -15.99
N LEU A 317 48.37 -15.42 -16.54
CA LEU A 317 49.70 -15.26 -17.12
C LEU A 317 49.54 -15.04 -18.64
N ARG A 318 50.12 -13.97 -19.17
CA ARG A 318 50.25 -13.69 -20.59
C ARG A 318 51.70 -13.81 -21.01
N ARG A 319 51.98 -14.64 -22.01
CA ARG A 319 53.32 -14.84 -22.54
C ARG A 319 53.63 -13.86 -23.67
N ILE A 320 54.90 -13.51 -23.75
CA ILE A 320 55.53 -12.83 -24.88
C ILE A 320 56.55 -13.80 -25.45
N TRP A 321 56.62 -13.88 -26.77
CA TRP A 321 57.55 -14.74 -27.48
C TRP A 321 58.73 -13.91 -27.96
N LEU A 322 59.94 -14.39 -27.67
CA LEU A 322 61.18 -13.77 -28.10
C LEU A 322 61.93 -14.75 -28.99
N SER A 323 62.53 -14.23 -30.04
CA SER A 323 63.46 -15.00 -30.87
C SER A 323 64.72 -15.34 -30.07
N LYS A 324 65.47 -16.35 -30.52
CA LYS A 324 66.74 -16.74 -29.89
C LYS A 324 67.76 -15.61 -29.97
N GLU A 325 67.74 -14.87 -31.06
CA GLU A 325 68.61 -13.71 -31.29
C GLU A 325 68.28 -12.56 -30.34
N GLU A 326 66.99 -12.27 -30.14
CA GLU A 326 66.54 -11.30 -29.14
C GLU A 326 66.97 -11.76 -27.75
N GLU A 327 66.64 -12.99 -27.33
CA GLU A 327 67.04 -13.52 -26.02
C GLU A 327 68.55 -13.45 -25.79
N GLN A 328 69.35 -13.80 -26.80
CA GLN A 328 70.79 -13.71 -26.73
C GLN A 328 71.28 -12.27 -26.54
N GLY A 329 70.74 -11.33 -27.31
CA GLY A 329 71.15 -9.92 -27.27
C GLY A 329 70.66 -9.19 -26.02
N TYR A 330 69.36 -9.27 -25.71
CA TYR A 330 68.76 -8.51 -24.61
C TYR A 330 69.03 -9.18 -23.25
N TYR A 331 68.80 -10.49 -23.13
CA TYR A 331 68.82 -11.17 -21.83
C TYR A 331 70.24 -11.51 -21.42
N TYR A 332 70.94 -12.29 -22.26
CA TYR A 332 72.30 -12.72 -21.96
C TYR A 332 73.30 -11.57 -22.14
N GLY A 333 73.26 -10.88 -23.28
CA GLY A 333 74.14 -9.74 -23.56
C GLY A 333 73.88 -8.53 -22.67
N PHE A 334 72.87 -7.74 -22.98
CA PHE A 334 72.71 -6.43 -22.34
C PHE A 334 72.33 -6.54 -20.85
N SER A 335 71.37 -7.40 -20.50
CA SER A 335 70.86 -7.50 -19.13
C SER A 335 71.85 -8.21 -18.20
N ASN A 336 72.36 -9.40 -18.57
CA ASN A 336 73.18 -10.22 -17.69
C ASN A 336 74.69 -9.91 -17.77
N GLU A 337 75.26 -9.58 -18.93
CA GLU A 337 76.68 -9.19 -19.04
C GLU A 337 76.90 -7.68 -18.83
N GLY A 338 75.89 -6.85 -19.09
CA GLY A 338 75.94 -5.40 -18.93
C GLY A 338 75.34 -4.91 -17.61
N LEU A 339 74.00 -4.88 -17.53
CA LEU A 339 73.28 -4.26 -16.41
C LEU A 339 73.47 -4.98 -15.07
N TRP A 340 73.45 -6.32 -15.07
CA TRP A 340 73.58 -7.09 -13.83
C TRP A 340 74.89 -6.80 -13.09
N PRO A 341 76.10 -6.94 -13.69
CA PRO A 341 77.35 -6.59 -13.02
C PRO A 341 77.52 -5.08 -12.79
N LEU A 342 76.81 -4.23 -13.53
CA LEU A 342 76.82 -2.78 -13.27
C LEU A 342 76.04 -2.44 -12.00
N CYS A 343 74.87 -3.06 -11.80
CA CYS A 343 73.99 -2.80 -10.67
C CYS A 343 74.38 -3.55 -9.39
N HIS A 344 75.27 -4.54 -9.49
CA HIS A 344 75.76 -5.32 -8.35
C HIS A 344 77.25 -5.08 -8.15
N ILE A 345 77.76 -5.23 -6.92
CA ILE A 345 79.21 -5.27 -6.65
C ILE A 345 79.75 -6.62 -7.13
N ALA A 346 79.75 -6.82 -8.45
CA ALA A 346 80.20 -8.04 -9.09
C ALA A 346 81.72 -8.00 -9.36
N HIS A 347 82.38 -9.15 -9.28
CA HIS A 347 83.79 -9.28 -9.63
C HIS A 347 84.06 -9.27 -11.15
N THR A 348 83.00 -9.26 -11.96
CA THR A 348 83.06 -9.24 -13.43
C THR A 348 82.78 -7.83 -13.94
N ARG A 349 83.57 -7.39 -14.94
CA ARG A 349 83.38 -6.08 -15.55
C ARG A 349 82.14 -6.07 -16.45
N PRO A 350 81.28 -5.04 -16.38
CA PRO A 350 80.17 -4.87 -17.32
C PRO A 350 80.64 -4.79 -18.78
N LEU A 351 79.95 -5.50 -19.67
CA LEU A 351 80.18 -5.47 -21.11
C LEU A 351 78.96 -4.87 -21.81
N PHE A 352 79.20 -3.86 -22.65
CA PHE A 352 78.16 -3.20 -23.44
C PHE A 352 78.53 -3.26 -24.92
N ARG A 353 77.66 -3.90 -25.72
CA ARG A 353 77.76 -3.96 -27.18
C ARG A 353 76.60 -3.21 -27.80
N ALA A 354 76.85 -2.50 -28.89
CA ALA A 354 75.83 -1.71 -29.56
C ALA A 354 74.69 -2.58 -30.13
N ASP A 355 74.99 -3.82 -30.53
CA ASP A 355 73.98 -4.75 -31.05
C ASP A 355 73.12 -5.34 -29.94
N ASP A 356 73.71 -5.70 -28.78
CA ASP A 356 72.95 -6.13 -27.59
C ASP A 356 71.97 -5.05 -27.13
N TRP A 357 72.36 -3.77 -27.21
CA TRP A 357 71.47 -2.65 -26.91
C TRP A 357 70.27 -2.57 -27.86
N LYS A 358 70.46 -2.82 -29.17
CA LYS A 358 69.34 -2.81 -30.13
C LYS A 358 68.30 -3.89 -29.83
N HIS A 359 68.73 -5.03 -29.31
CA HIS A 359 67.81 -6.09 -28.86
C HIS A 359 67.13 -5.75 -27.52
N TYR A 360 67.74 -4.90 -26.70
CA TYR A 360 67.18 -4.49 -25.40
C TYR A 360 66.11 -3.39 -25.52
N GLN A 361 66.19 -2.54 -26.54
CA GLN A 361 65.18 -1.52 -26.85
C GLN A 361 63.88 -2.15 -27.35
#